data_AF-A0A2H9VLE4-F1
#
_entry.id   AF-A0A2H9VLE4-F1
#
_cell.length_a   1.000
_cell.length_b   1.000
_cell.length_c   1.000
_cell.angle_alpha   90.00
_cell.angle_beta   90.00
_cell.angle_gamma   90.00
#
_symmetry.space_group_name_H-M   'P 1'
#
loop_
_entity.id
_entity.type
_entity.pdbx_description
1 polymer ?
#
loop_
_entity_poly.entity_id
_entity_poly.type
_entity_poly.pdbx_seq_one_letter_code
_entity_poly.pdbx_strand_id
1 'polypeptide(L)'
;MANILITGALSAAAHSFKKQFTDSTVLMGDFNEVPEVMLKSGAIKQLPNPQSPSYPHQILTFCLDNNVSAIYSLNDSEFNELEPALQLFSEYGIDIQLVKNDLY
;
A
#
# COMPACT_ATOMS: atom_id res chain seq x y z
N MET A 1 -8.93 14.39 -6.45
CA MET A 1 -9.00 13.59 -5.21
C MET A 1 -7.89 12.56 -5.30
N ALA A 2 -6.97 12.50 -4.34
CA ALA A 2 -5.83 11.58 -4.41
C ALA A 2 -6.26 10.17 -4.00
N ASN A 3 -5.75 9.14 -4.69
CA ASN A 3 -5.95 7.75 -4.31
C ASN A 3 -4.68 7.26 -3.61
N ILE A 4 -4.85 6.81 -2.37
CA ILE A 4 -3.75 6.47 -1.49
C ILE A 4 -3.85 4.98 -1.17
N LEU A 5 -2.76 4.24 -1.35
CA LEU A 5 -2.61 2.87 -0.89
C LEU A 5 -1.96 2.87 0.50
N ILE A 6 -2.61 2.25 1.47
CA ILE A 6 -2.03 1.93 2.78
C ILE A 6 -1.86 0.41 2.87
N THR A 7 -0.62 -0.03 3.06
CA THR A 7 -0.26 -1.46 3.24
C THR A 7 -0.47 -1.91 4.69
N GLY A 8 -0.27 -3.20 4.98
CA GLY A 8 -0.45 -3.75 6.31
C GLY A 8 -1.87 -3.59 6.86
N ALA A 9 -2.88 -3.61 5.97
CA ALA A 9 -4.27 -3.33 6.29
C ALA A 9 -4.89 -4.22 7.38
N LEU A 10 -4.35 -5.41 7.64
CA LEU A 10 -4.81 -6.27 8.73
C LEU A 10 -4.36 -5.76 10.11
N SER A 11 -3.44 -4.79 10.17
CA SER A 11 -2.95 -4.20 11.41
C SER A 11 -3.85 -3.05 11.91
N ALA A 12 -3.97 -2.94 13.24
CA ALA A 12 -4.66 -1.80 13.86
C ALA A 12 -3.98 -0.45 13.52
N ALA A 13 -2.66 -0.46 13.31
CA ALA A 13 -1.89 0.72 12.92
C ALA A 13 -2.35 1.27 11.56
N ALA A 14 -2.57 0.43 10.55
CA ALA A 14 -3.08 0.86 9.24
C ALA A 14 -4.47 1.50 9.34
N HIS A 15 -5.35 0.91 10.14
CA HIS A 15 -6.69 1.45 10.39
C HIS A 15 -6.67 2.79 11.13
N SER A 16 -5.77 2.98 12.09
CA SER A 16 -5.57 4.26 12.77
C SER A 16 -4.95 5.30 11.82
N PHE A 17 -3.96 4.91 11.03
CA PHE A 17 -3.28 5.78 10.07
C PHE A 17 -4.22 6.29 8.98
N LYS A 18 -5.11 5.43 8.46
CA LYS A 18 -6.17 5.80 7.52
C LYS A 18 -7.00 7.01 7.97
N LYS A 19 -7.23 7.19 9.28
CA LYS A 19 -8.06 8.28 9.82
C LYS A 19 -7.46 9.67 9.56
N GLN A 20 -6.17 9.76 9.23
CA GLN A 20 -5.51 11.02 8.89
C GLN A 20 -5.93 11.57 7.53
N PHE A 21 -6.53 10.74 6.68
CA PHE A 21 -6.93 11.10 5.32
C PHE A 21 -8.47 11.25 5.25
N THR A 22 -8.95 12.49 5.39
CA THR A 22 -10.38 12.82 5.29
C THR A 22 -10.83 13.18 3.87
N ASP A 23 -9.91 13.70 3.05
CA ASP A 23 -10.20 14.26 1.71
C ASP A 23 -9.58 13.43 0.57
N SER A 24 -9.14 12.20 0.88
CA SER A 24 -8.53 11.28 -0.08
C SER A 24 -9.24 9.93 -0.11
N THR A 25 -9.21 9.26 -1.25
CA THR A 25 -9.70 7.89 -1.37
C THR A 25 -8.63 6.94 -0.87
N VAL A 26 -8.88 6.29 0.26
CA VAL A 26 -7.92 5.35 0.85
C VAL A 26 -8.26 3.91 0.46
N LEU A 27 -7.34 3.29 -0.28
CA LEU A 27 -7.29 1.86 -0.56
C LEU A 27 -6.45 1.18 0.52
N MET A 28 -7.03 0.16 1.17
CA MET A 28 -6.33 -0.65 2.14
C MET A 28 -5.90 -1.96 1.48
N GLY A 29 -4.62 -2.33 1.62
CA GLY A 29 -4.09 -3.57 1.08
C GLY A 29 -3.21 -4.31 2.09
N ASP A 30 -3.16 -5.64 1.95
CA ASP A 30 -2.26 -6.48 2.75
C ASP A 30 -1.73 -7.63 1.89
N PHE A 31 -0.45 -7.99 2.07
CA PHE A 31 0.15 -9.13 1.39
C PHE A 31 -0.11 -10.45 2.11
N ASN A 32 -0.45 -10.40 3.40
CA ASN A 32 -0.87 -11.58 4.16
C ASN A 32 -2.21 -12.10 3.61
N GLU A 33 -2.60 -13.30 4.04
CA GLU A 33 -3.87 -13.88 3.64
C GLU A 33 -5.04 -13.04 4.16
N VAL A 34 -5.72 -12.32 3.26
CA VAL A 34 -6.88 -11.51 3.60
C VAL A 34 -8.12 -12.40 3.65
N PRO A 35 -8.92 -12.36 4.73
CA PRO A 35 -10.15 -13.14 4.82
C PRO A 35 -11.11 -12.90 3.65
N GLU A 36 -11.72 -13.97 3.14
CA GLU A 36 -12.58 -13.94 1.95
C GLU A 36 -13.76 -12.95 2.07
N VAL A 37 -14.28 -12.76 3.29
CA VAL A 37 -15.33 -11.78 3.60
C VAL A 37 -14.88 -10.33 3.36
N MET A 38 -13.61 -10.02 3.65
CA MET A 38 -13.03 -8.67 3.47
C MET A 38 -12.64 -8.41 2.01
N LEU A 39 -12.23 -9.46 1.29
CA LEU A 39 -12.02 -9.40 -0.16
C LEU A 39 -13.34 -9.13 -0.89
N LYS A 40 -14.40 -9.86 -0.54
CA LYS A 40 -15.73 -9.72 -1.16
C LYS A 40 -16.39 -8.37 -0.85
N SER A 41 -16.18 -7.82 0.34
CA SER A 41 -16.69 -6.49 0.68
C SER A 41 -15.90 -5.36 0.02
N GLY A 42 -14.71 -5.65 -0.54
CA GLY A 42 -13.80 -4.65 -1.09
C GLY A 42 -13.12 -3.79 -0.03
N ALA A 43 -13.25 -4.13 1.25
CA ALA A 43 -12.66 -3.37 2.35
C ALA A 43 -11.13 -3.41 2.35
N ILE A 44 -10.56 -4.55 1.95
CA ILE A 44 -9.11 -4.77 1.83
C ILE A 44 -8.82 -5.46 0.49
N LYS A 45 -7.76 -5.03 -0.18
CA LYS A 45 -7.23 -5.65 -1.40
C LYS A 45 -6.11 -6.63 -1.04
N GLN A 46 -6.11 -7.79 -1.69
CA GLN A 46 -4.95 -8.68 -1.65
C GLN A 46 -3.80 -8.03 -2.43
N LEU A 47 -2.68 -7.79 -1.76
CA LEU A 47 -1.45 -7.32 -2.38
C LEU A 47 -0.55 -8.50 -2.77
N PRO A 48 0.34 -8.30 -3.75
CA PRO A 48 1.36 -9.29 -4.10
C PRO A 48 2.31 -9.53 -2.92
N ASN A 49 2.95 -10.71 -2.91
CA ASN A 49 3.90 -11.08 -1.87
C ASN A 49 5.22 -10.28 -2.05
N PRO A 50 5.73 -9.59 -1.02
CA PRO A 50 7.01 -8.88 -1.09
C PRO A 50 8.20 -9.78 -1.44
N GLN A 51 8.14 -11.09 -1.16
CA GLN A 51 9.19 -12.05 -1.53
C GLN A 51 9.21 -12.40 -3.03
N SER A 52 8.26 -11.89 -3.81
CA SER A 52 8.23 -12.09 -5.25
C SER A 52 9.36 -11.29 -5.92
N PRO A 53 10.18 -11.88 -6.81
CA PRO A 53 11.22 -11.15 -7.54
C PRO A 53 10.66 -10.06 -8.47
N SER A 54 9.36 -10.09 -8.75
CA SER A 54 8.66 -9.08 -9.56
C SER A 54 7.75 -8.18 -8.71
N TYR A 55 7.91 -8.17 -7.39
CA TYR A 55 7.07 -7.40 -6.47
C TYR A 55 6.95 -5.92 -6.87
N PRO A 56 8.02 -5.17 -7.20
CA PRO A 56 7.90 -3.78 -7.59
C PRO A 56 7.03 -3.58 -8.83
N HIS A 57 7.15 -4.45 -9.82
CA HIS A 57 6.33 -4.39 -11.03
C HIS A 57 4.87 -4.73 -10.75
N GLN A 58 4.60 -5.72 -9.90
CA GLN A 58 3.24 -6.10 -9.52
C GLN A 58 2.55 -4.96 -8.74
N ILE A 59 3.26 -4.31 -7.81
CA ILE A 59 2.75 -3.13 -7.09
C ILE A 59 2.56 -1.95 -8.02
N LEU A 60 3.47 -1.72 -8.97
CA LEU A 60 3.31 -0.65 -9.96
C LEU A 60 2.05 -0.85 -10.81
N THR A 61 1.86 -2.05 -11.37
CA THR A 61 0.64 -2.37 -12.13
C THR A 61 -0.61 -2.17 -11.28
N PHE A 62 -0.60 -2.66 -10.02
CA PHE A 62 -1.70 -2.44 -9.09
C PHE A 62 -2.00 -0.95 -8.89
N CYS A 63 -0.96 -0.12 -8.73
CA CYS A 63 -1.12 1.31 -8.55
C CYS A 63 -1.72 1.98 -9.78
N LEU A 64 -1.25 1.62 -10.98
CA LEU A 64 -1.78 2.15 -12.24
C LEU A 64 -3.25 1.77 -12.44
N ASP A 65 -3.60 0.50 -12.22
CA ASP A 65 -4.97 -0.01 -12.35
C ASP A 65 -5.95 0.69 -11.39
N ASN A 66 -5.47 1.08 -10.21
CA ASN A 66 -6.27 1.72 -9.16
C ASN A 66 -6.06 3.24 -9.07
N ASN A 67 -5.35 3.85 -10.03
CA ASN A 67 -5.03 5.28 -10.06
C ASN A 67 -4.36 5.79 -8.77
N VAL A 68 -3.61 4.94 -8.08
CA VAL A 68 -2.91 5.28 -6.84
C VAL A 68 -1.83 6.32 -7.14
N SER A 69 -1.78 7.37 -6.34
CA SER A 69 -0.78 8.44 -6.41
C SER A 69 0.21 8.43 -5.24
N ALA A 70 -0.09 7.69 -4.18
CA ALA A 70 0.81 7.53 -3.04
C ALA A 70 0.66 6.16 -2.36
N ILE A 71 1.77 5.57 -1.95
CA ILE A 71 1.85 4.34 -1.18
C ILE A 71 2.45 4.64 0.19
N TYR A 72 1.72 4.31 1.25
CA TYR A 72 2.23 4.33 2.62
C TYR A 72 2.49 2.89 3.07
N SER A 73 3.79 2.56 3.13
CA SER A 73 4.25 1.27 3.63
C SER A 73 4.28 1.27 5.15
N LEU A 74 3.57 0.35 5.81
CA LEU A 74 3.64 0.19 7.27
C LEU A 74 4.66 -0.87 7.71
N ASN A 75 5.26 -1.57 6.75
CA ASN A 75 6.26 -2.60 7.00
C ASN A 75 7.56 -2.22 6.29
N ASP A 76 8.67 -2.22 7.04
CA ASP A 76 10.01 -2.02 6.49
C ASP A 76 10.34 -3.05 5.42
N SER A 77 9.88 -4.30 5.56
CA SER A 77 10.15 -5.36 4.57
C SER A 77 9.52 -5.03 3.22
N GLU A 78 8.27 -4.55 3.19
CA GLU A 78 7.60 -4.14 1.95
C GLU A 78 8.28 -2.91 1.33
N PHE A 79 8.71 -1.96 2.17
CA PHE A 79 9.39 -0.76 1.70
C PHE A 79 10.77 -1.08 1.11
N ASN A 80 11.55 -1.94 1.76
CA ASN A 80 12.89 -2.33 1.30
C ASN A 80 12.85 -2.99 -0.09
N GLU A 81 11.82 -3.78 -0.38
CA GLU A 81 11.64 -4.37 -1.71
C GLU A 81 11.24 -3.32 -2.77
N LEU A 82 10.59 -2.22 -2.37
CA LEU A 82 10.20 -1.10 -3.26
C LEU A 82 11.27 -0.02 -3.38
N GLU A 83 12.17 0.11 -2.40
CA GLU A 83 13.23 1.10 -2.35
C GLU A 83 14.07 1.17 -3.64
N PRO A 84 14.55 0.07 -4.23
CA PRO A 84 15.31 0.13 -5.48
C PRO A 84 14.48 0.62 -6.69
N ALA A 85 13.15 0.60 -6.59
CA ALA A 85 12.22 1.01 -7.64
C ALA A 85 11.62 2.41 -7.43
N LEU A 86 11.97 3.15 -6.37
CA LEU A 86 11.37 4.47 -6.07
C LEU A 86 11.40 5.43 -7.26
N GLN A 87 12.51 5.46 -7.99
CA GLN A 87 12.64 6.29 -9.19
C GLN A 87 11.60 5.92 -10.26
N LEU A 88 11.40 4.62 -10.51
CA LEU A 88 10.40 4.12 -11.46
C LEU A 88 9.00 4.59 -11.06
N PHE A 89 8.61 4.45 -9.79
CA PHE A 89 7.30 4.89 -9.30
C PHE A 89 7.11 6.42 -9.45
N SER A 90 8.16 7.19 -9.16
CA SER A 90 8.14 8.65 -9.30
C SER A 90 7.88 9.10 -10.75
N GLU A 91 8.40 8.37 -11.75
CA GLU A 91 8.12 8.65 -13.17
C GLU A 91 6.63 8.52 -13.54
N TYR A 92 5.87 7.70 -12.79
CA TYR A 92 4.42 7.56 -12.95
C TYR A 92 3.62 8.45 -11.99
N GLY A 93 4.30 9.35 -11.23
CA GLY A 93 3.65 10.22 -10.27
C GLY A 93 3.16 9.51 -9.01
N ILE A 94 3.78 8.39 -8.66
CA ILE A 94 3.48 7.61 -7.46
C ILE A 94 4.56 7.86 -6.42
N ASP A 95 4.18 8.44 -5.29
CA ASP A 95 5.07 8.66 -4.15
C ASP A 95 5.03 7.45 -3.20
N ILE A 96 6.18 7.02 -2.67
CA ILE A 96 6.25 5.89 -1.73
C ILE A 96 6.91 6.36 -0.45
N GLN A 97 6.22 6.16 0.68
CA GLN A 97 6.68 6.57 2.01
C GLN A 97 6.63 5.39 2.97
N LEU A 98 7.68 5.23 3.77
CA LEU A 98 7.66 4.37 4.94
C LEU A 98 7.01 5.11 6.12
N VAL A 99 5.94 4.54 6.66
CA VAL A 99 5.29 5.01 7.89
C VAL A 99 6.05 4.41 9.06
N LYS A 100 6.99 5.18 9.61
CA LYS A 100 7.68 4.80 10.84
C LYS A 100 6.72 4.93 12.01
N ASN A 101 6.53 3.83 12.74
CA ASN A 101 5.76 3.81 13.97
C ASN A 101 6.59 4.39 15.14
N ASP A 102 6.98 5.65 15.05
CA ASP A 102 7.71 6.37 16.12
C ASP A 102 6.75 7.06 17.11
N LEU A 103 5.44 6.83 17.01
CA LEU A 103 4.42 7.48 17.83
C LEU A 103 3.30 6.53 18.23
N TYR A 104 3.57 5.68 19.24
CA TYR A 104 2.63 5.32 20.31
C TYR A 104 3.40 5.16 21.62
#